data_AF-A0A433V4Q5-F1
#
_entry.id   AF-A0A433V4Q5-F1
#
_cell.length_a   1.000
_cell.length_b   1.000
_cell.length_c   1.000
_cell.angle_alpha   90.00
_cell.angle_beta   90.00
_cell.angle_gamma   90.00
#
_symmetry.space_group_name_H-M   'P 1'
#
loop_
_entity.id
_entity.type
_entity.pdbx_description
1 polymer ?
#
loop_
_entity_poly.entity_id
_entity_poly.type
_entity_poly.pdbx_seq_one_letter_code
_entity_poly.pdbx_strand_id
1 'polypeptide(L)'
;MSQLQPILTALTALKQGNFAYRLPVEENELSEVHQAFNELAAFNENFASETIKMMHEVGTEGKLDSQIIISNTTGCWKEIIDSINYMSSKLTAQFRSIAQVMLIVSQGDLSQTIDIENVGEFQALTSNINAMITNLRTSIQEITEVATTVASSSEEFSVVSQEMTKNATQTAEQATSASASADQVSQNAIIVATAVEEMNASIREIAKNAAEGAQVATIAVKTADDTNTTITKLGNSSVEIGKVIKVITSIAQQTNLLALNATIEAARAGDAGRGFAVVAGEVKELARATAKATDDISQRIEMIQTDTKSAVDAIAEISTVINQINDIQNTIASAVEEQTATTNEIARNVTESAKGATDIAKNISVVAINAQNTTTGAANTSQAANELSRMAVDLQKIISKFKY
;
A
#
# COMPACT_ATOMS: atom_id res chain seq x y z
N MET A 1 47.82 50.90 107.49
CA MET A 1 46.87 49.99 106.81
C MET A 1 45.57 50.66 106.36
N SER A 2 45.14 51.81 106.92
CA SER A 2 43.87 52.48 106.55
C SER A 2 43.79 52.96 105.09
N GLN A 3 44.90 53.41 104.49
CA GLN A 3 44.90 54.08 103.18
C GLN A 3 44.94 53.15 101.94
N LEU A 4 45.19 51.83 102.10
CA LEU A 4 45.23 50.87 100.98
C LEU A 4 43.89 50.14 100.75
N GLN A 5 42.99 50.18 101.74
CA GLN A 5 41.66 49.55 101.65
C GLN A 5 40.80 50.12 100.51
N PRO A 6 40.78 51.45 100.26
CA PRO A 6 40.04 52.03 99.14
C PRO A 6 40.61 51.60 97.78
N ILE A 7 41.93 51.52 97.64
CA ILE A 7 42.59 51.06 96.40
C ILE A 7 42.31 49.58 96.15
N LEU A 8 42.36 48.73 97.18
CA LEU A 8 42.00 47.32 97.05
C LEU A 8 40.53 47.15 96.64
N THR A 9 39.64 47.96 97.21
CA THR A 9 38.21 47.99 96.84
C THR A 9 38.04 48.44 95.38
N ALA A 10 38.76 49.46 94.96
CA ALA A 10 38.75 50.00 93.61
C ALA A 10 39.27 48.98 92.58
N LEU A 11 40.40 48.34 92.85
CA LEU A 11 40.96 47.27 92.02
C LEU A 11 40.04 46.04 91.97
N THR A 12 39.35 45.73 93.08
CA THR A 12 38.34 44.65 93.12
C THR A 12 37.12 45.00 92.27
N ALA A 13 36.65 46.25 92.32
CA ALA A 13 35.56 46.76 91.47
C ALA A 13 35.96 46.73 89.98
N LEU A 14 37.17 47.19 89.65
CA LEU A 14 37.71 47.14 88.29
C LEU A 14 37.80 45.71 87.76
N LYS A 15 38.31 44.76 88.57
CA LYS A 15 38.38 43.33 88.23
C LYS A 15 37.00 42.71 87.98
N GLN A 16 35.96 43.19 88.67
CA GLN A 16 34.58 42.74 88.50
C GLN A 16 33.86 43.40 87.32
N GLY A 17 34.53 44.30 86.58
CA GLY A 17 33.94 45.03 85.46
C GLY A 17 33.11 46.24 85.88
N ASN A 18 33.14 46.65 87.15
CA ASN A 18 32.53 47.91 87.58
C ASN A 18 33.51 49.06 87.30
N PHE A 19 33.52 49.52 86.05
CA PHE A 19 34.37 50.61 85.61
C PHE A 19 33.87 51.98 86.02
N ALA A 20 32.66 52.13 86.59
CA ALA A 20 32.12 53.40 87.06
C ALA A 20 32.67 53.82 88.43
N TYR A 21 33.33 52.90 89.15
CA TYR A 21 33.98 53.22 90.43
C TYR A 21 35.14 54.21 90.22
N ARG A 22 35.19 55.26 91.05
CA ARG A 22 36.27 56.26 91.04
C ARG A 22 36.87 56.40 92.44
N LEU A 23 38.19 56.48 92.51
CA LEU A 23 38.89 56.87 93.73
C LEU A 23 38.78 58.40 93.92
N PRO A 24 38.60 58.89 95.17
CA PRO A 24 38.48 60.31 95.45
C PRO A 24 39.79 61.04 95.10
N VAL A 25 39.66 62.22 94.51
CA VAL A 25 40.81 63.10 94.20
C VAL A 25 41.18 63.82 95.49
N GLU A 26 42.18 63.32 96.19
CA GLU A 26 42.70 63.91 97.44
C GLU A 26 44.15 64.36 97.22
N GLU A 27 44.55 65.51 97.77
CA GLU A 27 45.95 65.99 97.78
C GLU A 27 46.78 65.20 98.83
N ASN A 28 46.95 63.91 98.60
CA ASN A 28 47.74 63.01 99.46
C ASN A 28 48.82 62.28 98.65
N GLU A 29 49.71 61.53 99.33
CA GLU A 29 50.80 60.77 98.69
C GLU A 29 50.32 59.68 97.70
N LEU A 30 49.02 59.37 97.65
CA LEU A 30 48.39 58.39 96.77
C LEU A 30 47.61 59.03 95.59
N SER A 31 47.64 60.36 95.45
CA SER A 31 46.91 61.09 94.41
C SER A 31 47.24 60.61 92.99
N GLU A 32 48.52 60.37 92.70
CA GLU A 32 48.96 59.83 91.40
C GLU A 32 48.41 58.41 91.14
N VAL A 33 48.31 57.58 92.18
CA VAL A 33 47.75 56.23 92.08
C VAL A 33 46.24 56.27 91.87
N HIS A 34 45.54 57.19 92.55
CA HIS A 34 44.11 57.42 92.36
C HIS A 34 43.82 57.94 90.95
N GLN A 35 44.63 58.86 90.44
CA GLN A 35 44.53 59.36 89.08
C GLN A 35 44.79 58.27 88.05
N ALA A 36 45.89 57.52 88.16
CA ALA A 36 46.21 56.42 87.25
C ALA A 36 45.12 55.32 87.27
N PHE A 37 44.57 55.01 88.45
CA PHE A 37 43.42 54.10 88.56
C PHE A 37 42.18 54.68 87.86
N ASN A 38 41.85 55.95 88.07
CA ASN A 38 40.68 56.59 87.46
C ASN A 38 40.80 56.69 85.94
N GLU A 39 42.01 56.96 85.42
CA GLU A 39 42.32 56.94 83.98
C GLU A 39 42.19 55.52 83.40
N LEU A 40 42.70 54.51 84.11
CA LEU A 40 42.54 53.11 83.74
C LEU A 40 41.06 52.68 83.78
N ALA A 41 40.30 53.09 84.79
CA ALA A 41 38.88 52.82 84.91
C ALA A 41 38.09 53.48 83.77
N ALA A 42 38.37 54.75 83.47
CA ALA A 42 37.75 55.46 82.35
C ALA A 42 38.10 54.83 80.99
N PHE A 43 39.34 54.38 80.80
CA PHE A 43 39.75 53.66 79.59
C PHE A 43 38.98 52.32 79.45
N ASN A 44 38.91 51.51 80.51
CA ASN A 44 38.18 50.24 80.48
C ASN A 44 36.67 50.45 80.30
N GLU A 45 36.09 51.49 80.89
CA GLU A 45 34.69 51.88 80.69
C GLU A 45 34.42 52.21 79.22
N ASN A 46 35.26 53.05 78.62
CA ASN A 46 35.15 53.44 77.22
C ASN A 46 35.36 52.23 76.29
N PHE A 47 36.39 51.42 76.54
CA PHE A 47 36.66 50.21 75.75
C PHE A 47 35.53 49.20 75.83
N ALA A 48 34.97 48.95 77.02
CA ALA A 48 33.82 48.06 77.18
C ALA A 48 32.58 48.59 76.46
N SER A 49 32.28 49.90 76.60
CA SER A 49 31.16 50.55 75.91
C SER A 49 31.30 50.45 74.39
N GLU A 50 32.46 50.81 73.83
CA GLU A 50 32.71 50.74 72.38
C GLU A 50 32.69 49.29 71.87
N THR A 51 33.22 48.33 72.63
CA THR A 51 33.17 46.91 72.24
C THR A 51 31.74 46.38 72.26
N ILE A 52 30.93 46.69 73.28
CA ILE A 52 29.51 46.30 73.36
C ILE A 52 28.73 46.92 72.20
N LYS A 53 28.95 48.21 71.92
CA LYS A 53 28.33 48.91 70.81
C LYS A 53 28.68 48.24 69.47
N MET A 54 29.95 47.98 69.22
CA MET A 54 30.39 47.29 67.99
C MET A 54 29.77 45.90 67.87
N MET A 55 29.72 45.12 68.95
CA MET A 55 29.07 43.80 68.95
C MET A 55 27.57 43.89 68.64
N HIS A 56 26.87 44.92 69.15
CA HIS A 56 25.46 45.15 68.84
C HIS A 56 25.28 45.57 67.37
N GLU A 57 26.07 46.54 66.90
CA GLU A 57 26.02 47.06 65.53
C GLU A 57 26.34 45.96 64.50
N VAL A 58 27.42 45.20 64.68
CA VAL A 58 27.83 44.13 63.76
C VAL A 58 26.92 42.90 63.91
N GLY A 59 26.67 42.45 65.13
CA GLY A 59 26.01 41.17 65.41
C GLY A 59 24.47 41.21 65.39
N THR A 60 23.87 42.37 65.68
CA THR A 60 22.39 42.51 65.76
C THR A 60 21.85 43.42 64.66
N GLU A 61 22.48 44.57 64.41
CA GLU A 61 22.00 45.54 63.42
C GLU A 61 22.51 45.28 62.00
N GLY A 62 23.52 44.41 61.82
CA GLY A 62 24.13 44.13 60.52
C GLY A 62 24.98 45.27 59.95
N LYS A 63 25.40 46.24 60.79
CA LYS A 63 26.33 47.32 60.45
C LYS A 63 27.76 46.81 60.55
N LEU A 64 28.17 46.08 59.53
CA LEU A 64 29.44 45.35 59.53
C LEU A 64 30.69 46.25 59.54
N ASP A 65 30.58 47.52 59.12
CA ASP A 65 31.68 48.49 59.10
C ASP A 65 31.94 49.21 60.44
N SER A 66 31.27 48.82 61.52
CA SER A 66 31.55 49.34 62.86
C SER A 66 32.98 49.01 63.31
N GLN A 67 33.62 49.97 64.00
CA GLN A 67 34.99 49.89 64.49
C GLN A 67 35.08 50.49 65.89
N ILE A 68 35.95 49.92 66.72
CA ILE A 68 36.32 50.50 68.02
C ILE A 68 37.34 51.62 67.79
N ILE A 69 37.01 52.84 68.22
CA ILE A 69 37.87 54.01 68.08
C ILE A 69 38.14 54.62 69.45
N ILE A 70 39.37 54.45 69.96
CA ILE A 70 39.78 55.00 71.25
C ILE A 70 41.11 55.75 71.08
N SER A 71 41.15 57.00 71.50
CA SER A 71 42.35 57.84 71.41
C SER A 71 43.44 57.40 72.40
N ASN A 72 44.71 57.60 72.04
CA ASN A 72 45.89 57.41 72.90
C ASN A 72 46.14 55.98 73.43
N THR A 73 45.77 54.95 72.66
CA THR A 73 46.05 53.54 73.00
C THR A 73 47.50 53.17 72.65
N THR A 74 48.21 52.50 73.56
CA THR A 74 49.56 51.95 73.34
C THR A 74 49.67 50.51 73.87
N GLY A 75 50.75 49.81 73.51
CA GLY A 75 51.00 48.43 73.97
C GLY A 75 49.89 47.44 73.58
N CYS A 76 49.64 46.43 74.42
CA CYS A 76 48.68 45.35 74.13
C CYS A 76 47.24 45.83 73.89
N TRP A 77 46.84 46.98 74.45
CA TRP A 77 45.50 47.53 74.21
C TRP A 77 45.30 47.96 72.76
N LYS A 78 46.33 48.55 72.16
CA LYS A 78 46.32 48.89 70.75
C LYS A 78 46.24 47.62 69.89
N GLU A 79 47.02 46.59 70.24
CA GLU A 79 46.99 45.30 69.53
C GLU A 79 45.61 44.63 69.57
N ILE A 80 44.91 44.67 70.70
CA ILE A 80 43.55 44.12 70.84
C ILE A 80 42.55 44.90 69.96
N ILE A 81 42.55 46.22 70.04
CA ILE A 81 41.65 47.08 69.24
C ILE A 81 41.91 46.87 67.75
N ASP A 82 43.19 46.89 67.34
CA ASP A 82 43.59 46.68 65.94
C ASP A 82 43.19 45.27 65.48
N SER A 83 43.31 44.24 66.33
CA SER A 83 42.90 42.86 66.01
C SER A 83 41.39 42.69 65.87
N ILE A 84 40.59 43.30 66.76
CA ILE A 84 39.11 43.27 66.68
C ILE A 84 38.64 43.99 65.41
N ASN A 85 39.18 45.18 65.14
CA ASN A 85 38.87 45.94 63.93
C ASN A 85 39.32 45.20 62.66
N TYR A 86 40.49 44.55 62.68
CA TYR A 86 40.96 43.72 61.58
C TYR A 86 40.03 42.53 61.32
N MET A 87 39.64 41.78 62.35
CA MET A 87 38.68 40.68 62.24
C MET A 87 37.34 41.16 61.65
N SER A 88 36.78 42.23 62.19
CA SER A 88 35.51 42.80 61.70
C SER A 88 35.60 43.24 60.24
N SER A 89 36.66 43.96 59.87
CA SER A 89 36.85 44.40 58.49
C SER A 89 37.02 43.23 57.51
N LYS A 90 37.71 42.16 57.91
CA LYS A 90 37.86 40.93 57.10
C LYS A 90 36.53 40.21 56.93
N LEU A 91 35.77 39.98 58.01
CA LEU A 91 34.45 39.35 57.93
C LEU A 91 33.49 40.20 57.06
N THR A 92 33.53 41.52 57.21
CA THR A 92 32.72 42.45 56.41
C THR A 92 33.01 42.35 54.93
N ALA A 93 34.30 42.34 54.54
CA ALA A 93 34.69 42.22 53.15
C ALA A 93 34.21 40.90 52.54
N GLN A 94 34.34 39.80 53.28
CA GLN A 94 33.88 38.47 52.87
C GLN A 94 32.36 38.43 52.66
N PHE A 95 31.59 38.91 53.64
CA PHE A 95 30.12 38.96 53.53
C PHE A 95 29.65 39.88 52.40
N ARG A 96 30.25 41.07 52.24
CA ARG A 96 29.88 42.01 51.16
C ARG A 96 30.15 41.42 49.77
N SER A 97 31.25 40.70 49.59
CA SER A 97 31.56 40.03 48.33
C SER A 97 30.56 38.93 47.99
N ILE A 98 30.22 38.07 48.98
CA ILE A 98 29.18 37.05 48.82
C ILE A 98 27.84 37.71 48.46
N ALA A 99 27.44 38.74 49.20
CA ALA A 99 26.19 39.46 48.94
C ALA A 99 26.14 40.10 47.54
N GLN A 100 27.26 40.67 47.08
CA GLN A 100 27.38 41.27 45.75
C GLN A 100 27.22 40.21 44.65
N VAL A 101 27.93 39.09 44.74
CA VAL A 101 27.81 38.01 43.74
C VAL A 101 26.41 37.41 43.76
N MET A 102 25.81 37.20 44.93
CA MET A 102 24.43 36.70 45.03
C MET A 102 23.40 37.67 44.44
N LEU A 103 23.61 38.99 44.59
CA LEU A 103 22.77 39.98 43.93
C LEU A 103 22.88 39.89 42.40
N ILE A 104 24.10 39.75 41.87
CA ILE A 104 24.34 39.62 40.43
C ILE A 104 23.71 38.32 39.88
N VAL A 105 23.90 37.20 40.58
CA VAL A 105 23.27 35.91 40.25
C VAL A 105 21.75 35.99 40.29
N SER A 106 21.16 36.70 41.26
CA SER A 106 19.70 36.91 41.34
C SER A 106 19.13 37.70 40.16
N GLN A 107 19.96 38.49 39.48
CA GLN A 107 19.61 39.23 38.27
C GLN A 107 19.84 38.39 36.99
N GLY A 108 20.31 37.15 37.12
CA GLY A 108 20.51 36.21 36.03
C GLY A 108 21.94 36.15 35.49
N ASP A 109 22.89 36.91 36.02
CA ASP A 109 24.30 36.83 35.58
C ASP A 109 25.05 35.77 36.41
N LEU A 110 25.10 34.58 35.82
CA LEU A 110 25.81 33.40 36.31
C LEU A 110 27.29 33.40 35.88
N SER A 111 27.79 34.45 35.20
CA SER A 111 29.19 34.53 34.77
C SER A 111 30.13 34.92 35.91
N GLN A 112 29.60 35.42 37.03
CA GLN A 112 30.39 35.88 38.17
C GLN A 112 30.69 34.74 39.15
N THR A 113 31.80 34.86 39.87
CA THR A 113 32.20 33.98 40.97
C THR A 113 32.74 34.81 42.12
N ILE A 114 32.71 34.27 43.34
CA ILE A 114 33.35 34.90 44.49
C ILE A 114 34.85 34.68 44.38
N ASP A 115 35.60 35.76 44.10
CA ASP A 115 37.05 35.78 43.93
C ASP A 115 37.71 36.56 45.08
N ILE A 116 37.64 36.00 46.29
CA ILE A 116 38.34 36.51 47.47
C ILE A 116 39.05 35.34 48.15
N GLU A 117 40.31 35.55 48.54
CA GLU A 117 41.08 34.60 49.32
C GLU A 117 40.47 34.43 50.72
N ASN A 118 39.88 33.26 50.95
CA ASN A 118 39.24 32.88 52.20
C ASN A 118 39.90 31.61 52.77
N VAL A 119 39.80 31.45 54.08
CA VAL A 119 40.27 30.26 54.81
C VAL A 119 39.16 29.72 55.69
N GLY A 120 39.27 28.45 56.11
CA GLY A 120 38.32 27.83 57.04
C GLY A 120 36.89 27.76 56.49
N GLU A 121 35.91 28.09 57.33
CA GLU A 121 34.48 27.99 57.01
C GLU A 121 34.06 28.93 55.87
N PHE A 122 34.68 30.11 55.75
CA PHE A 122 34.40 31.04 54.65
C PHE A 122 34.87 30.48 53.31
N GLN A 123 36.01 29.79 53.28
CA GLN A 123 36.46 29.11 52.07
C GLN A 123 35.42 28.07 51.63
N ALA A 124 35.01 27.20 52.56
CA ALA A 124 33.99 26.19 52.29
C ALA A 124 32.66 26.80 51.79
N LEU A 125 32.19 27.89 52.41
CA LEU A 125 31.00 28.61 51.97
C LEU A 125 31.16 29.15 50.55
N THR A 126 32.25 29.85 50.26
CA THR A 126 32.50 30.42 48.93
C THR A 126 32.68 29.34 47.85
N SER A 127 33.34 28.23 48.17
CA SER A 127 33.45 27.08 47.27
C SER A 127 32.09 26.45 46.97
N ASN A 128 31.24 26.28 47.98
CA ASN A 128 29.89 25.73 47.78
C ASN A 128 29.00 26.66 46.94
N ILE A 129 29.07 27.97 47.16
CA ILE A 129 28.33 28.95 46.35
C ILE A 129 28.85 28.97 44.91
N ASN A 130 30.16 28.99 44.70
CA ASN A 130 30.76 28.96 43.36
C ASN A 130 30.42 27.64 42.63
N ALA A 131 30.38 26.51 43.34
CA ALA A 131 29.93 25.24 42.79
C ALA A 131 28.44 25.29 42.39
N MET A 132 27.58 25.90 43.21
CA MET A 132 26.17 26.11 42.87
C MET A 132 26.01 26.97 41.60
N ILE A 133 26.73 28.09 41.50
CA ILE A 133 26.71 28.97 40.31
C ILE A 133 27.16 28.19 39.07
N THR A 134 28.24 27.40 39.20
CA THR A 134 28.76 26.57 38.10
C THR A 134 27.72 25.53 37.67
N ASN A 135 27.08 24.84 38.61
CA ASN A 135 26.04 23.85 38.30
C ASN A 135 24.82 24.50 37.62
N LEU A 136 24.40 25.69 38.06
CA LEU A 136 23.33 26.46 37.42
C LEU A 136 23.72 26.86 36.00
N ARG A 137 24.96 27.35 35.80
CA ARG A 137 25.50 27.71 34.48
C ARG A 137 25.47 26.53 33.52
N THR A 138 26.00 25.37 33.95
CA THR A 138 25.99 24.14 33.15
C THR A 138 24.56 23.69 32.82
N SER A 139 23.65 23.73 33.81
CA SER A 139 22.25 23.35 33.58
C SER A 139 21.59 24.25 32.52
N ILE A 140 21.83 25.55 32.56
CA ILE A 140 21.28 26.50 31.57
C ILE A 140 21.88 26.25 30.17
N GLN A 141 23.17 25.91 30.08
CA GLN A 141 23.80 25.53 28.81
C GLN A 141 23.15 24.26 28.23
N GLU A 142 22.98 23.22 29.04
CA GLU A 142 22.33 21.97 28.62
C GLU A 142 20.88 22.19 28.15
N ILE A 143 20.10 23.00 28.88
CA ILE A 143 18.72 23.33 28.47
C ILE A 143 18.72 24.11 27.15
N THR A 144 19.69 25.00 26.93
CA THR A 144 19.81 25.75 25.66
C THR A 144 20.06 24.82 24.48
N GLU A 145 20.96 23.85 24.65
CA GLU A 145 21.27 22.85 23.64
C GLU A 145 20.02 22.01 23.33
N VAL A 146 19.37 21.47 24.36
CA VAL A 146 18.13 20.69 24.22
C VAL A 146 17.04 21.49 23.52
N ALA A 147 16.82 22.75 23.90
CA ALA A 147 15.81 23.60 23.26
C ALA A 147 16.10 23.80 21.77
N THR A 148 17.38 24.00 21.41
CA THR A 148 17.80 24.16 20.01
C THR A 148 17.58 22.89 19.20
N THR A 149 17.95 21.73 19.74
CA THR A 149 17.68 20.43 19.10
C THR A 149 16.19 20.16 18.94
N VAL A 150 15.38 20.47 19.96
CA VAL A 150 13.92 20.31 19.87
C VAL A 150 13.33 21.22 18.79
N ALA A 151 13.80 22.47 18.68
CA ALA A 151 13.35 23.39 17.63
C ALA A 151 13.67 22.87 16.23
N SER A 152 14.91 22.43 15.97
CA SER A 152 15.32 21.91 14.66
C SER A 152 14.60 20.60 14.30
N SER A 153 14.49 19.65 15.25
CA SER A 153 13.77 18.39 15.02
C SER A 153 12.28 18.62 14.78
N SER A 154 11.69 19.64 15.40
CA SER A 154 10.30 20.02 15.15
C SER A 154 10.11 20.57 13.74
N GLU A 155 11.05 21.37 13.25
CA GLU A 155 11.02 21.86 11.86
C GLU A 155 11.13 20.69 10.86
N GLU A 156 12.04 19.75 11.09
CA GLU A 156 12.16 18.52 10.30
C GLU A 156 10.87 17.69 10.32
N PHE A 157 10.26 17.48 11.49
CA PHE A 157 8.98 16.77 11.59
C PHE A 157 7.85 17.45 10.82
N SER A 158 7.82 18.78 10.81
CA SER A 158 6.84 19.55 10.04
C SER A 158 7.00 19.31 8.54
N VAL A 159 8.24 19.35 8.04
CA VAL A 159 8.57 19.07 6.63
C VAL A 159 8.17 17.64 6.24
N VAL A 160 8.55 16.65 7.05
CA VAL A 160 8.20 15.24 6.82
C VAL A 160 6.68 15.04 6.82
N SER A 161 5.95 15.73 7.69
CA SER A 161 4.48 15.67 7.74
C SER A 161 3.83 16.28 6.49
N GLN A 162 4.38 17.36 5.94
CA GLN A 162 3.92 17.93 4.68
C GLN A 162 4.15 16.98 3.50
N GLU A 163 5.32 16.35 3.44
CA GLU A 163 5.64 15.36 2.41
C GLU A 163 4.73 14.12 2.53
N MET A 164 4.50 13.64 3.76
CA MET A 164 3.57 12.55 4.02
C MET A 164 2.14 12.88 3.59
N THR A 165 1.68 14.11 3.83
CA THR A 165 0.37 14.60 3.36
C THR A 165 0.29 14.53 1.84
N LYS A 166 1.31 15.03 1.13
CA LYS A 166 1.39 14.99 -0.34
C LYS A 166 1.35 13.55 -0.87
N ASN A 167 2.15 12.66 -0.30
CA ASN A 167 2.21 11.25 -0.71
C ASN A 167 0.87 10.54 -0.46
N ALA A 168 0.21 10.83 0.66
CA ALA A 168 -1.10 10.29 0.98
C ALA A 168 -2.18 10.80 0.01
N THR A 169 -2.21 12.10 -0.32
CA THR A 169 -3.15 12.63 -1.32
C THR A 169 -2.94 12.01 -2.69
N GLN A 170 -1.69 11.84 -3.12
CA GLN A 170 -1.37 11.18 -4.39
C GLN A 170 -1.79 9.70 -4.37
N THR A 171 -1.61 9.01 -3.24
CA THR A 171 -2.08 7.63 -3.07
C THR A 171 -3.61 7.53 -3.17
N ALA A 172 -4.35 8.48 -2.62
CA ALA A 172 -5.81 8.53 -2.70
C ALA A 172 -6.30 8.79 -4.14
N GLU A 173 -5.62 9.66 -4.89
CA GLU A 173 -5.91 9.89 -6.32
C GLU A 173 -5.65 8.62 -7.15
N GLN A 174 -4.52 7.95 -6.92
CA GLN A 174 -4.19 6.68 -7.58
C GLN A 174 -5.20 5.58 -7.25
N ALA A 175 -5.65 5.50 -5.99
CA ALA A 175 -6.70 4.58 -5.58
C ALA A 175 -8.00 4.87 -6.35
N THR A 176 -8.39 6.14 -6.48
CA THR A 176 -9.61 6.51 -7.25
C THR A 176 -9.51 6.05 -8.72
N SER A 177 -8.35 6.27 -9.37
CA SER A 177 -8.10 5.82 -10.75
C SER A 177 -8.11 4.28 -10.90
N ALA A 178 -7.51 3.57 -9.93
CA ALA A 178 -7.51 2.11 -9.90
C ALA A 178 -8.93 1.54 -9.72
N SER A 179 -9.76 2.17 -8.87
CA SER A 179 -11.16 1.79 -8.69
C SER A 179 -11.96 1.96 -9.98
N ALA A 180 -11.81 3.09 -10.67
CA ALA A 180 -12.47 3.33 -11.94
C ALA A 180 -12.06 2.29 -13.01
N SER A 181 -10.78 1.92 -13.03
CA SER A 181 -10.27 0.88 -13.93
C SER A 181 -10.87 -0.50 -13.61
N ALA A 182 -11.02 -0.83 -12.32
CA ALA A 182 -11.66 -2.07 -11.88
C ALA A 182 -13.15 -2.10 -12.27
N ASP A 183 -13.88 -1.01 -12.07
CA ASP A 183 -15.28 -0.89 -12.50
C ASP A 183 -15.41 -1.10 -14.02
N GLN A 184 -14.50 -0.53 -14.81
CA GLN A 184 -14.47 -0.72 -16.25
C GLN A 184 -14.19 -2.18 -16.65
N VAL A 185 -13.28 -2.88 -15.96
CA VAL A 185 -13.05 -4.31 -16.19
C VAL A 185 -14.30 -5.12 -15.87
N SER A 186 -15.00 -4.80 -14.78
CA SER A 186 -16.25 -5.47 -14.42
C SER A 186 -17.34 -5.26 -15.47
N GLN A 187 -17.47 -4.03 -16.01
CA GLN A 187 -18.41 -3.73 -17.09
C GLN A 187 -18.06 -4.49 -18.38
N ASN A 188 -16.78 -4.51 -18.76
CA ASN A 188 -16.32 -5.27 -19.91
C ASN A 188 -16.59 -6.76 -19.76
N ALA A 189 -16.43 -7.32 -18.56
CA ALA A 189 -16.76 -8.72 -18.30
C ALA A 189 -18.26 -9.00 -18.51
N ILE A 190 -19.16 -8.09 -18.11
CA ILE A 190 -20.61 -8.23 -18.37
C ILE A 190 -20.91 -8.21 -19.89
N ILE A 191 -20.23 -7.34 -20.65
CA ILE A 191 -20.39 -7.27 -22.10
C ILE A 191 -19.93 -8.58 -22.75
N VAL A 192 -18.76 -9.10 -22.35
CA VAL A 192 -18.25 -10.38 -22.86
C VAL A 192 -19.17 -11.55 -22.46
N ALA A 193 -19.72 -11.55 -21.24
CA ALA A 193 -20.68 -12.57 -20.81
C ALA A 193 -21.92 -12.59 -21.70
N THR A 194 -22.45 -11.41 -22.06
CA THR A 194 -23.57 -11.29 -23.00
C THR A 194 -23.21 -11.87 -24.38
N ALA A 195 -22.02 -11.56 -24.90
CA ALA A 195 -21.53 -12.12 -26.16
C ALA A 195 -21.36 -13.65 -26.10
N VAL A 196 -20.99 -14.20 -24.94
CA VAL A 196 -20.89 -15.64 -24.71
C VAL A 196 -22.27 -16.31 -24.70
N GLU A 197 -23.29 -15.66 -24.16
CA GLU A 197 -24.68 -16.14 -24.23
C GLU A 197 -25.19 -16.18 -25.67
N GLU A 198 -24.93 -15.12 -26.46
CA GLU A 198 -25.27 -15.06 -27.89
C GLU A 198 -24.52 -16.15 -28.67
N MET A 199 -23.24 -16.35 -28.40
CA MET A 199 -22.44 -17.41 -29.04
C MET A 199 -23.00 -18.79 -28.72
N ASN A 200 -23.41 -19.05 -27.49
CA ASN A 200 -24.08 -20.31 -27.11
C ASN A 200 -25.41 -20.51 -27.84
N ALA A 201 -26.14 -19.45 -28.16
CA ALA A 201 -27.35 -19.55 -28.98
C ALA A 201 -27.00 -19.96 -30.42
N SER A 202 -25.99 -19.32 -31.04
CA SER A 202 -25.53 -19.67 -32.38
C SER A 202 -24.95 -21.08 -32.47
N ILE A 203 -24.16 -21.51 -31.49
CA ILE A 203 -23.62 -22.88 -31.40
C ILE A 203 -24.76 -23.91 -31.36
N ARG A 204 -25.81 -23.66 -30.56
CA ARG A 204 -27.00 -24.53 -30.51
C ARG A 204 -27.74 -24.59 -31.84
N GLU A 205 -27.82 -23.48 -32.56
CA GLU A 205 -28.41 -23.44 -33.90
C GLU A 205 -27.58 -24.22 -34.93
N ILE A 206 -26.25 -24.12 -34.88
CA ILE A 206 -25.35 -24.89 -35.74
C ILE A 206 -25.47 -26.39 -35.44
N ALA A 207 -25.48 -26.79 -34.16
CA ALA A 207 -25.73 -28.19 -33.77
C ALA A 207 -27.03 -28.72 -34.35
N LYS A 208 -28.11 -27.94 -34.23
CA LYS A 208 -29.42 -28.31 -34.78
C LYS A 208 -29.37 -28.47 -36.30
N ASN A 209 -28.79 -27.51 -37.01
CA ASN A 209 -28.67 -27.56 -38.48
C ASN A 209 -27.82 -28.75 -38.94
N ALA A 210 -26.75 -29.10 -38.21
CA ALA A 210 -25.92 -30.25 -38.53
C ALA A 210 -26.67 -31.57 -38.35
N ALA A 211 -27.42 -31.70 -37.26
CA ALA A 211 -28.27 -32.87 -37.00
C ALA A 211 -29.38 -33.03 -38.06
N GLU A 212 -30.04 -31.94 -38.43
CA GLU A 212 -31.04 -31.93 -39.51
C GLU A 212 -30.39 -32.30 -40.86
N GLY A 213 -29.20 -31.78 -41.16
CA GLY A 213 -28.42 -32.13 -42.35
C GLY A 213 -28.07 -33.62 -42.42
N ALA A 214 -27.63 -34.21 -41.31
CA ALA A 214 -27.33 -35.65 -41.21
C ALA A 214 -28.59 -36.51 -41.44
N GLN A 215 -29.72 -36.07 -40.89
CA GLN A 215 -31.01 -36.74 -41.10
C GLN A 215 -31.45 -36.69 -42.58
N VAL A 216 -31.33 -35.52 -43.22
CA VAL A 216 -31.63 -35.37 -44.67
C VAL A 216 -30.72 -36.25 -45.51
N ALA A 217 -29.41 -36.29 -45.22
CA ALA A 217 -28.47 -37.16 -45.91
C ALA A 217 -28.87 -38.64 -45.76
N THR A 218 -29.23 -39.08 -44.56
CA THR A 218 -29.69 -40.46 -44.31
C THR A 218 -30.95 -40.81 -45.12
N ILE A 219 -31.92 -39.91 -45.20
CA ILE A 219 -33.14 -40.09 -46.02
C ILE A 219 -32.78 -40.14 -47.53
N ALA A 220 -31.85 -39.31 -47.97
CA ALA A 220 -31.41 -39.25 -49.36
C ALA A 220 -30.66 -40.53 -49.79
N VAL A 221 -29.81 -41.11 -48.93
CA VAL A 221 -29.17 -42.42 -49.18
C VAL A 221 -30.24 -43.50 -49.39
N LYS A 222 -31.25 -43.56 -48.51
CA LYS A 222 -32.35 -44.52 -48.65
C LYS A 222 -33.11 -44.34 -49.97
N THR A 223 -33.40 -43.11 -50.34
CA THR A 223 -34.11 -42.79 -51.59
C THR A 223 -33.28 -43.17 -52.82
N ALA A 224 -31.96 -42.94 -52.78
CA ALA A 224 -31.04 -43.36 -53.83
C ALA A 224 -30.99 -44.89 -53.97
N ASP A 225 -30.97 -45.63 -52.86
CA ASP A 225 -30.98 -47.10 -52.85
C ASP A 225 -32.29 -47.68 -53.42
N ASP A 226 -33.44 -47.13 -53.02
CA ASP A 226 -34.76 -47.50 -53.57
C ASP A 226 -34.83 -47.22 -55.09
N THR A 227 -34.27 -46.10 -55.53
CA THR A 227 -34.18 -45.73 -56.96
C THR A 227 -33.26 -46.71 -57.71
N ASN A 228 -32.09 -47.01 -57.15
CA ASN A 228 -31.13 -47.96 -57.72
C ASN A 228 -31.75 -49.35 -57.90
N THR A 229 -32.49 -49.82 -56.90
CA THR A 229 -33.23 -51.09 -56.95
C THR A 229 -34.26 -51.10 -58.08
N THR A 230 -34.98 -49.99 -58.26
CA THR A 230 -36.01 -49.86 -59.30
C THR A 230 -35.40 -49.84 -60.71
N ILE A 231 -34.34 -49.07 -60.92
CA ILE A 231 -33.64 -49.02 -62.22
C ILE A 231 -32.96 -50.37 -62.54
N THR A 232 -32.40 -51.05 -61.54
CA THR A 232 -31.84 -52.39 -61.72
C THR A 232 -32.91 -53.40 -62.18
N LYS A 233 -34.12 -53.34 -61.59
CA LYS A 233 -35.27 -54.16 -62.05
C LYS A 233 -35.67 -53.83 -63.49
N LEU A 234 -35.64 -52.55 -63.88
CA LEU A 234 -35.91 -52.12 -65.25
C LEU A 234 -34.86 -52.64 -66.24
N GLY A 235 -33.57 -52.59 -65.87
CA GLY A 235 -32.47 -53.16 -66.64
C GLY A 235 -32.64 -54.67 -66.85
N ASN A 236 -32.94 -55.42 -65.78
CA ASN A 236 -33.21 -56.86 -65.86
C ASN A 236 -34.43 -57.17 -66.74
N SER A 237 -35.51 -56.40 -66.61
CA SER A 237 -36.70 -56.55 -67.47
C SER A 237 -36.36 -56.32 -68.94
N SER A 238 -35.49 -55.35 -69.23
CA SER A 238 -35.02 -55.05 -70.59
C SER A 238 -34.15 -56.19 -71.15
N VAL A 239 -33.36 -56.86 -70.31
CA VAL A 239 -32.61 -58.08 -70.70
C VAL A 239 -33.56 -59.22 -71.06
N GLU A 240 -34.61 -59.46 -70.27
CA GLU A 240 -35.62 -60.48 -70.58
C GLU A 240 -36.38 -60.16 -71.87
N ILE A 241 -36.78 -58.91 -72.09
CA ILE A 241 -37.40 -58.48 -73.35
C ILE A 241 -36.43 -58.73 -74.52
N GLY A 242 -35.14 -58.42 -74.37
CA GLY A 242 -34.13 -58.70 -75.39
C GLY A 242 -34.03 -60.19 -75.76
N LYS A 243 -34.17 -61.10 -74.79
CA LYS A 243 -34.23 -62.55 -75.05
C LYS A 243 -35.47 -62.93 -75.85
N VAL A 244 -36.63 -62.38 -75.50
CA VAL A 244 -37.89 -62.62 -76.23
C VAL A 244 -37.77 -62.12 -77.67
N ILE A 245 -37.21 -60.92 -77.89
CA ILE A 245 -37.01 -60.36 -79.22
C ILE A 245 -36.09 -61.27 -80.06
N LYS A 246 -34.99 -61.80 -79.52
CA LYS A 246 -34.13 -62.77 -80.23
C LYS A 246 -34.87 -64.02 -80.70
N VAL A 247 -35.78 -64.54 -79.86
CA VAL A 247 -36.63 -65.68 -80.23
C VAL A 247 -37.59 -65.29 -81.36
N ILE A 248 -38.24 -64.13 -81.29
CA ILE A 248 -39.14 -63.65 -82.35
C ILE A 248 -38.38 -63.44 -83.66
N THR A 249 -37.18 -62.86 -83.63
CA THR A 249 -36.33 -62.69 -84.83
C THR A 249 -35.99 -64.05 -85.45
N SER A 250 -35.67 -65.06 -84.63
CA SER A 250 -35.38 -66.42 -85.09
C SER A 250 -36.62 -67.10 -85.71
N ILE A 251 -37.80 -66.91 -85.10
CA ILE A 251 -39.08 -67.38 -85.65
C ILE A 251 -39.38 -66.70 -86.99
N ALA A 252 -39.17 -65.38 -87.10
CA ALA A 252 -39.37 -64.64 -88.35
C ALA A 252 -38.43 -65.13 -89.46
N GLN A 253 -37.16 -65.41 -89.13
CA GLN A 253 -36.18 -65.99 -90.07
C GLN A 253 -36.59 -67.40 -90.53
N GLN A 254 -37.02 -68.27 -89.60
CA GLN A 254 -37.53 -69.61 -89.95
C GLN A 254 -38.81 -69.54 -90.78
N THR A 255 -39.73 -68.61 -90.46
CA THR A 255 -40.97 -68.39 -91.21
C THR A 255 -40.67 -67.93 -92.63
N ASN A 256 -39.69 -67.04 -92.82
CA ASN A 256 -39.21 -66.62 -94.13
C ASN A 256 -38.59 -67.79 -94.93
N LEU A 257 -37.86 -68.71 -94.29
CA LEU A 257 -37.33 -69.93 -94.93
C LEU A 257 -38.43 -70.93 -95.31
N LEU A 258 -39.42 -71.14 -94.43
CA LEU A 258 -40.59 -71.99 -94.71
C LEU A 258 -41.41 -71.43 -95.87
N ALA A 259 -41.66 -70.13 -95.87
CA ALA A 259 -42.34 -69.42 -96.94
C ALA A 259 -41.56 -69.47 -98.26
N LEU A 260 -40.23 -69.39 -98.21
CA LEU A 260 -39.36 -69.58 -99.38
C LEU A 260 -39.50 -71.00 -99.95
N ASN A 261 -39.43 -72.03 -99.10
CA ASN A 261 -39.61 -73.42 -99.52
C ASN A 261 -41.01 -73.66 -100.11
N ALA A 262 -42.04 -73.08 -99.49
CA ALA A 262 -43.42 -73.12 -100.00
C ALA A 262 -43.56 -72.41 -101.36
N THR A 263 -42.86 -71.29 -101.56
CA THR A 263 -42.82 -70.58 -102.85
C THR A 263 -42.15 -71.43 -103.93
N ILE A 264 -41.06 -72.13 -103.59
CA ILE A 264 -40.34 -73.03 -104.50
C ILE A 264 -41.24 -74.22 -104.90
N GLU A 265 -41.88 -74.88 -103.93
CA GLU A 265 -42.74 -76.03 -104.21
C GLU A 265 -44.01 -75.63 -104.98
N ALA A 266 -44.56 -74.44 -104.70
CA ALA A 266 -45.65 -73.86 -105.47
C ALA A 266 -45.25 -73.53 -106.92
N ALA A 267 -44.02 -73.07 -107.16
CA ALA A 267 -43.49 -72.89 -108.51
C ALA A 267 -43.28 -74.23 -109.24
N ARG A 268 -42.96 -75.29 -108.51
CA ARG A 268 -42.79 -76.66 -109.03
C ARG A 268 -44.10 -77.32 -109.46
N ALA A 269 -45.21 -76.95 -108.83
CA ALA A 269 -46.56 -77.45 -109.14
C ALA A 269 -47.24 -76.76 -110.34
N GLY A 270 -46.58 -75.81 -111.02
CA GLY A 270 -47.09 -75.16 -112.23
C GLY A 270 -48.38 -74.36 -112.00
N ASP A 271 -49.36 -74.47 -112.92
CA ASP A 271 -50.60 -73.68 -112.87
C ASP A 271 -51.50 -73.97 -111.65
N ALA A 272 -51.41 -75.16 -111.06
CA ALA A 272 -52.14 -75.53 -109.85
C ALA A 272 -51.58 -74.85 -108.57
N GLY A 273 -50.33 -74.37 -108.60
CA GLY A 273 -49.64 -73.77 -107.46
C GLY A 273 -49.72 -72.25 -107.35
N ARG A 274 -50.26 -71.53 -108.35
CA ARG A 274 -50.23 -70.05 -108.40
C ARG A 274 -50.85 -69.37 -107.16
N GLY A 275 -51.99 -69.86 -106.68
CA GLY A 275 -52.63 -69.32 -105.47
C GLY A 275 -51.78 -69.51 -104.21
N PHE A 276 -51.14 -70.66 -104.08
CA PHE A 276 -50.20 -70.95 -102.99
C PHE A 276 -48.92 -70.12 -103.07
N ALA A 277 -48.41 -69.84 -104.28
CA ALA A 277 -47.24 -69.01 -104.48
C ALA A 277 -47.46 -67.56 -104.02
N VAL A 278 -48.66 -67.00 -104.24
CA VAL A 278 -49.02 -65.65 -103.78
C VAL A 278 -49.06 -65.58 -102.25
N VAL A 279 -49.73 -66.54 -101.60
CA VAL A 279 -49.80 -66.58 -100.13
C VAL A 279 -48.41 -66.80 -99.52
N ALA A 280 -47.59 -67.67 -100.10
CA ALA A 280 -46.21 -67.89 -99.64
C ALA A 280 -45.33 -66.63 -99.83
N GLY A 281 -45.53 -65.88 -100.92
CA GLY A 281 -44.88 -64.58 -101.13
C GLY A 281 -45.28 -63.54 -100.09
N GLU A 282 -46.56 -63.45 -99.75
CA GLU A 282 -47.07 -62.52 -98.73
C GLU A 282 -46.55 -62.85 -97.33
N VAL A 283 -46.54 -64.15 -96.97
CA VAL A 283 -45.97 -64.63 -95.69
C VAL A 283 -44.46 -64.35 -95.62
N LYS A 284 -43.76 -64.49 -96.74
CA LYS A 284 -42.32 -64.19 -96.83
C LYS A 284 -42.03 -62.70 -96.61
N GLU A 285 -42.79 -61.81 -97.24
CA GLU A 285 -42.64 -60.36 -97.04
C GLU A 285 -43.05 -59.94 -95.62
N LEU A 286 -44.12 -60.52 -95.06
CA LEU A 286 -44.50 -60.29 -93.66
C LEU A 286 -43.42 -60.76 -92.68
N ALA A 287 -42.80 -61.92 -92.93
CA ALA A 287 -41.70 -62.45 -92.13
C ALA A 287 -40.44 -61.56 -92.22
N ARG A 288 -40.12 -61.02 -93.40
CA ARG A 288 -39.04 -60.03 -93.58
C ARG A 288 -39.34 -58.72 -92.83
N ALA A 289 -40.56 -58.20 -92.94
CA ALA A 289 -40.97 -56.99 -92.23
C ALA A 289 -40.91 -57.19 -90.71
N THR A 290 -41.35 -58.36 -90.22
CA THR A 290 -41.26 -58.73 -88.80
C THR A 290 -39.81 -58.79 -88.34
N ALA A 291 -38.93 -59.46 -89.10
CA ALA A 291 -37.50 -59.57 -88.78
C ALA A 291 -36.83 -58.19 -88.68
N LYS A 292 -37.15 -57.27 -89.62
CA LYS A 292 -36.64 -55.89 -89.59
C LYS A 292 -37.17 -55.11 -88.38
N ALA A 293 -38.47 -55.19 -88.10
CA ALA A 293 -39.06 -54.51 -86.94
C ALA A 293 -38.50 -55.03 -85.61
N THR A 294 -38.24 -56.34 -85.50
CA THR A 294 -37.60 -56.92 -84.31
C THR A 294 -36.14 -56.52 -84.18
N ASP A 295 -35.42 -56.30 -85.27
CA ASP A 295 -34.05 -55.78 -85.25
C ASP A 295 -34.02 -54.33 -84.73
N ASP A 296 -34.93 -53.47 -85.23
CA ASP A 296 -35.09 -52.10 -84.74
C ASP A 296 -35.46 -52.07 -83.24
N ILE A 297 -36.34 -52.98 -82.78
CA ILE A 297 -36.68 -53.11 -81.36
C ILE A 297 -35.48 -53.61 -80.56
N SER A 298 -34.70 -54.57 -81.08
CA SER A 298 -33.49 -55.06 -80.43
C SER A 298 -32.50 -53.93 -80.16
N GLN A 299 -32.25 -53.07 -81.16
CA GLN A 299 -31.38 -51.91 -81.01
C GLN A 299 -31.91 -50.93 -79.94
N ARG A 300 -33.22 -50.69 -79.89
CA ARG A 300 -33.84 -49.85 -78.84
C ARG A 300 -33.68 -50.46 -77.44
N ILE A 301 -33.83 -51.78 -77.32
CA ILE A 301 -33.66 -52.49 -76.05
C ILE A 301 -32.19 -52.44 -75.59
N GLU A 302 -31.22 -52.56 -76.51
CA GLU A 302 -29.80 -52.38 -76.20
C GLU A 302 -29.49 -50.96 -75.71
N MET A 303 -30.09 -49.93 -76.32
CA MET A 303 -29.99 -48.56 -75.81
C MET A 303 -30.57 -48.44 -74.40
N ILE A 304 -31.76 -49.00 -74.13
CA ILE A 304 -32.35 -48.99 -72.78
C ILE A 304 -31.46 -49.71 -71.76
N GLN A 305 -30.87 -50.85 -72.13
CA GLN A 305 -29.92 -51.56 -71.25
C GLN A 305 -28.68 -50.71 -70.94
N THR A 306 -28.17 -49.98 -71.93
CA THR A 306 -27.02 -49.08 -71.77
C THR A 306 -27.36 -47.87 -70.89
N ASP A 307 -28.51 -47.24 -71.13
CA ASP A 307 -28.99 -46.08 -70.37
C ASP A 307 -29.30 -46.45 -68.92
N THR A 308 -29.93 -47.60 -68.69
CA THR A 308 -30.22 -48.09 -67.33
C THR A 308 -28.94 -48.41 -66.56
N LYS A 309 -27.93 -48.98 -67.21
CA LYS A 309 -26.61 -49.19 -66.58
C LYS A 309 -25.95 -47.85 -66.22
N SER A 310 -25.96 -46.89 -67.14
CA SER A 310 -25.40 -45.55 -66.89
C SER A 310 -26.12 -44.84 -65.73
N ALA A 311 -27.44 -45.01 -65.63
CA ALA A 311 -28.22 -44.47 -64.52
C ALA A 311 -27.87 -45.13 -63.17
N VAL A 312 -27.66 -46.45 -63.13
CA VAL A 312 -27.19 -47.16 -61.93
C VAL A 312 -25.83 -46.63 -61.48
N ASP A 313 -24.89 -46.48 -62.42
CA ASP A 313 -23.54 -45.96 -62.12
C ASP A 313 -23.62 -44.52 -61.55
N ALA A 314 -24.47 -43.66 -62.13
CA ALA A 314 -24.69 -42.30 -61.63
C ALA A 314 -25.35 -42.28 -60.23
N ILE A 315 -26.30 -43.17 -59.94
CA ILE A 315 -26.92 -43.28 -58.61
C ILE A 315 -25.92 -43.76 -57.55
N ALA A 316 -24.99 -44.65 -57.93
CA ALA A 316 -23.92 -45.10 -57.05
C ALA A 316 -22.96 -43.95 -56.69
N GLU A 317 -22.62 -43.10 -57.66
CA GLU A 317 -21.82 -41.89 -57.42
C GLU A 317 -22.55 -40.90 -56.50
N ILE A 318 -23.85 -40.65 -56.74
CA ILE A 318 -24.68 -39.81 -55.86
C ILE A 318 -24.70 -40.36 -54.42
N SER A 319 -24.86 -41.67 -54.26
CA SER A 319 -24.84 -42.32 -52.94
C SER A 319 -23.52 -42.11 -52.21
N THR A 320 -22.40 -42.14 -52.95
CA THR A 320 -21.06 -41.86 -52.39
C THR A 320 -20.96 -40.42 -51.89
N VAL A 321 -21.42 -39.45 -52.68
CA VAL A 321 -21.43 -38.03 -52.29
C VAL A 321 -22.31 -37.79 -51.06
N ILE A 322 -23.49 -38.40 -50.99
CA ILE A 322 -24.40 -38.23 -49.84
C ILE A 322 -23.79 -38.82 -48.56
N ASN A 323 -23.11 -39.97 -48.65
CA ASN A 323 -22.40 -40.53 -47.49
C ASN A 323 -21.29 -39.59 -47.01
N GLN A 324 -20.52 -38.98 -47.92
CA GLN A 324 -19.53 -37.96 -47.56
C GLN A 324 -20.17 -36.75 -46.86
N ILE A 325 -21.36 -36.31 -47.32
CA ILE A 325 -22.11 -35.24 -46.64
C ILE A 325 -22.45 -35.67 -45.21
N ASN A 326 -22.94 -36.89 -45.00
CA ASN A 326 -23.27 -37.41 -43.67
C ASN A 326 -22.04 -37.43 -42.73
N ASP A 327 -20.88 -37.87 -43.24
CA ASP A 327 -19.63 -37.89 -42.48
C ASP A 327 -19.17 -36.47 -42.08
N ILE A 328 -19.33 -35.50 -42.99
CA ILE A 328 -19.05 -34.09 -42.70
C ILE A 328 -19.99 -33.57 -41.61
N GLN A 329 -21.28 -33.91 -41.63
CA GLN A 329 -22.22 -33.48 -40.59
C GLN A 329 -21.86 -34.03 -39.20
N ASN A 330 -21.42 -35.29 -39.13
CA ASN A 330 -20.93 -35.87 -37.87
C ASN A 330 -19.66 -35.16 -37.36
N THR A 331 -18.78 -34.77 -38.27
CA THR A 331 -17.58 -33.99 -37.94
C THR A 331 -17.95 -32.60 -37.41
N ILE A 332 -18.91 -31.91 -38.05
CA ILE A 332 -19.44 -30.63 -37.58
C ILE A 332 -20.05 -30.78 -36.18
N ALA A 333 -20.88 -31.80 -35.95
CA ALA A 333 -21.48 -32.05 -34.65
C ALA A 333 -20.42 -32.20 -33.54
N SER A 334 -19.35 -32.95 -33.82
CA SER A 334 -18.25 -33.14 -32.88
C SER A 334 -17.51 -31.83 -32.59
N ALA A 335 -17.25 -31.01 -33.62
CA ALA A 335 -16.64 -29.69 -33.46
C ALA A 335 -17.53 -28.72 -32.66
N VAL A 336 -18.86 -28.82 -32.80
CA VAL A 336 -19.82 -27.99 -32.05
C VAL A 336 -19.85 -28.37 -30.57
N GLU A 337 -19.71 -29.66 -30.23
CA GLU A 337 -19.56 -30.09 -28.83
C GLU A 337 -18.29 -29.52 -28.19
N GLU A 338 -17.17 -29.53 -28.91
CA GLU A 338 -15.90 -28.94 -28.46
C GLU A 338 -16.00 -27.41 -28.31
N GLN A 339 -16.66 -26.73 -29.25
CA GLN A 339 -16.94 -25.29 -29.13
C GLN A 339 -17.78 -25.01 -27.89
N THR A 340 -18.84 -25.79 -27.64
CA THR A 340 -19.69 -25.64 -26.44
C THR A 340 -18.88 -25.72 -25.16
N ALA A 341 -17.97 -26.70 -25.05
CA ALA A 341 -17.08 -26.84 -23.89
C ALA A 341 -16.19 -25.61 -23.71
N THR A 342 -15.57 -25.13 -24.80
CA THR A 342 -14.71 -23.95 -24.79
C THR A 342 -15.47 -22.68 -24.38
N THR A 343 -16.68 -22.48 -24.92
CA THR A 343 -17.52 -21.31 -24.63
C THR A 343 -17.97 -21.29 -23.16
N ASN A 344 -18.24 -22.46 -22.57
CA ASN A 344 -18.54 -22.57 -21.14
C ASN A 344 -17.35 -22.20 -20.25
N GLU A 345 -16.13 -22.61 -20.61
CA GLU A 345 -14.92 -22.19 -19.89
C GLU A 345 -14.67 -20.69 -20.01
N ILE A 346 -14.94 -20.08 -21.17
CA ILE A 346 -14.89 -18.62 -21.34
C ILE A 346 -15.89 -17.94 -20.39
N ALA A 347 -17.15 -18.39 -20.33
CA ALA A 347 -18.15 -17.86 -19.40
C ALA A 347 -17.68 -17.91 -17.94
N ARG A 348 -17.06 -19.02 -17.53
CA ARG A 348 -16.50 -19.18 -16.19
C ARG A 348 -15.38 -18.16 -15.91
N ASN A 349 -14.42 -18.04 -16.83
CA ASN A 349 -13.29 -17.11 -16.71
C ASN A 349 -13.75 -15.63 -16.67
N VAL A 350 -14.77 -15.29 -17.44
CA VAL A 350 -15.37 -13.95 -17.46
C VAL A 350 -16.02 -13.64 -16.10
N THR A 351 -16.75 -14.59 -15.53
CA THR A 351 -17.37 -14.45 -14.20
C THR A 351 -16.31 -14.27 -13.10
N GLU A 352 -15.23 -15.05 -13.16
CA GLU A 352 -14.11 -14.93 -12.23
C GLU A 352 -13.40 -13.57 -12.37
N SER A 353 -13.22 -13.09 -13.60
CA SER A 353 -12.63 -11.77 -13.87
C SER A 353 -13.49 -10.64 -13.33
N ALA A 354 -14.82 -10.70 -13.49
CA ALA A 354 -15.75 -9.72 -12.93
C ALA A 354 -15.69 -9.68 -11.39
N LYS A 355 -15.64 -10.86 -10.77
CA LYS A 355 -15.47 -10.98 -9.32
C LYS A 355 -14.13 -10.40 -8.85
N GLY A 356 -13.04 -10.73 -9.53
CA GLY A 356 -11.71 -10.19 -9.24
C GLY A 356 -11.67 -8.66 -9.34
N ALA A 357 -12.32 -8.08 -10.34
CA ALA A 357 -12.46 -6.63 -10.47
C ALA A 357 -13.23 -6.00 -9.29
N THR A 358 -14.32 -6.64 -8.87
CA THR A 358 -15.10 -6.20 -7.70
C THR A 358 -14.26 -6.24 -6.41
N ASP A 359 -13.48 -7.31 -6.21
CA ASP A 359 -12.59 -7.45 -5.05
C ASP A 359 -11.46 -6.41 -5.07
N ILE A 360 -10.91 -6.09 -6.26
CA ILE A 360 -9.93 -5.00 -6.43
C ILE A 360 -10.56 -3.66 -6.03
N ALA A 361 -11.74 -3.33 -6.54
CA ALA A 361 -12.42 -2.07 -6.21
C ALA A 361 -12.64 -1.93 -4.69
N LYS A 362 -13.06 -3.01 -4.03
CA LYS A 362 -13.22 -3.05 -2.57
C LYS A 362 -11.90 -2.81 -1.82
N ASN A 363 -10.83 -3.50 -2.22
CA ASN A 363 -9.51 -3.34 -1.57
C ASN A 363 -8.94 -1.95 -1.79
N ILE A 364 -9.13 -1.37 -2.97
CA ILE A 364 -8.70 -0.03 -3.32
C ILE A 364 -9.47 1.04 -2.51
N SER A 365 -10.74 0.81 -2.21
CA SER A 365 -11.50 1.67 -1.29
C SER A 365 -10.85 1.73 0.10
N VAL A 366 -10.37 0.60 0.62
CA VAL A 366 -9.63 0.55 1.89
C VAL A 366 -8.30 1.31 1.80
N VAL A 367 -7.57 1.20 0.68
CA VAL A 367 -6.35 1.98 0.44
C VAL A 367 -6.62 3.48 0.46
N ALA A 368 -7.70 3.94 -0.19
CA ALA A 368 -8.10 5.35 -0.19
C ALA A 368 -8.42 5.85 1.23
N ILE A 369 -9.14 5.05 2.03
CA ILE A 369 -9.44 5.38 3.43
C ILE A 369 -8.16 5.47 4.26
N ASN A 370 -7.24 4.52 4.09
CA ASN A 370 -5.95 4.53 4.80
C ASN A 370 -5.11 5.76 4.43
N ALA A 371 -5.09 6.15 3.16
CA ALA A 371 -4.44 7.38 2.72
C ALA A 371 -5.06 8.61 3.41
N GLN A 372 -6.38 8.70 3.50
CA GLN A 372 -7.07 9.79 4.21
C GLN A 372 -6.73 9.83 5.71
N ASN A 373 -6.64 8.67 6.36
CA ASN A 373 -6.21 8.56 7.76
C ASN A 373 -4.76 9.03 7.93
N THR A 374 -3.86 8.68 7.01
CA THR A 374 -2.48 9.16 6.98
C THR A 374 -2.41 10.68 6.81
N THR A 375 -3.22 11.27 5.92
CA THR A 375 -3.32 12.74 5.78
C THR A 375 -3.75 13.40 7.09
N THR A 376 -4.72 12.83 7.78
CA THR A 376 -5.19 13.35 9.07
C THR A 376 -4.11 13.22 10.15
N GLY A 377 -3.43 12.07 10.21
CA GLY A 377 -2.32 11.85 11.13
C GLY A 377 -1.14 12.81 10.87
N ALA A 378 -0.79 13.02 9.60
CA ALA A 378 0.24 13.97 9.19
C ALA A 378 -0.10 15.41 9.62
N ALA A 379 -1.36 15.83 9.46
CA ALA A 379 -1.81 17.14 9.91
C ALA A 379 -1.67 17.31 11.43
N ASN A 380 -2.07 16.31 12.21
CA ASN A 380 -1.91 16.32 13.67
C ASN A 380 -0.43 16.37 14.09
N THR A 381 0.44 15.59 13.44
CA THR A 381 1.89 15.61 13.70
C THR A 381 2.50 16.97 13.36
N SER A 382 2.12 17.56 12.23
CA SER A 382 2.57 18.91 11.86
C SER A 382 2.13 19.96 12.88
N GLN A 383 0.91 19.88 13.39
CA GLN A 383 0.44 20.75 14.48
C GLN A 383 1.29 20.58 15.75
N ALA A 384 1.50 19.34 16.20
CA ALA A 384 2.31 19.05 17.38
C ALA A 384 3.76 19.54 17.23
N ALA A 385 4.34 19.39 16.03
CA ALA A 385 5.66 19.91 15.71
C ALA A 385 5.72 21.44 15.80
N ASN A 386 4.70 22.15 15.29
CA ASN A 386 4.61 23.60 15.43
C ASN A 386 4.50 24.04 16.91
N GLU A 387 3.76 23.31 17.73
CA GLU A 387 3.66 23.56 19.17
C GLU A 387 5.00 23.33 19.89
N LEU A 388 5.71 22.25 19.58
CA LEU A 388 7.04 21.96 20.13
C LEU A 388 8.07 23.03 19.73
N SER A 389 8.07 23.45 18.47
CA SER A 389 8.92 24.55 17.98
C SER A 389 8.65 25.84 18.76
N ARG A 390 7.37 26.18 18.97
CA ARG A 390 6.99 27.36 19.77
C ARG A 390 7.45 27.24 21.22
N MET A 391 7.28 26.09 21.86
CA MET A 391 7.74 25.86 23.24
C MET A 391 9.27 25.97 23.35
N ALA A 392 10.02 25.47 22.35
CA ALA A 392 11.46 25.60 22.30
C ALA A 392 11.90 27.07 22.18
N VAL A 393 11.23 27.86 21.34
CA VAL A 393 11.47 29.31 21.21
C VAL A 393 11.14 30.05 22.51
N ASP A 394 10.03 29.72 23.16
CA ASP A 394 9.65 30.32 24.45
C ASP A 394 10.66 29.96 25.55
N LEU A 395 11.18 28.73 25.55
CA LEU A 395 12.23 28.28 26.47
C LEU A 395 13.55 29.03 26.22
N GLN A 396 13.98 29.18 24.97
CA GLN A 396 15.15 29.99 24.59
C GLN A 396 15.00 31.44 25.07
N LYS A 397 13.80 32.02 24.98
CA LYS A 397 13.50 33.37 25.47
C LYS A 397 13.56 33.49 27.00
N ILE A 398 13.20 32.44 27.73
CA ILE A 398 13.36 32.40 29.18
C ILE A 398 14.84 32.33 29.54
N ILE A 399 15.59 31.48 28.84
CA ILE A 399 17.03 31.27 29.07
C ILE A 399 17.84 32.51 28.70
N SER A 400 17.45 33.26 27.67
CA SER A 400 18.14 34.48 27.26
C SER A 400 18.13 35.60 28.33
N LYS A 401 17.37 35.44 29.40
CA LYS A 401 17.42 36.34 30.58
C LYS A 401 18.64 36.08 31.45
N PHE A 402 19.23 34.89 31.34
CA PHE A 402 20.45 34.55 32.04
C PHE A 402 21.66 34.88 31.18
N LYS A 403 22.71 35.39 31.81
CA LYS A 403 24.04 35.53 31.24
C LYS A 403 24.90 34.46 31.89
N TYR A 404 25.40 33.51 31.11
CA TYR A 404 26.01 32.28 31.62
C TYR A 404 27.26 31.91 30.84
#